data_AF-A0A2N2DMY2-F1
#
_entry.id   AF-A0A2N2DMY2-F1
#
_cell.length_a   1.000
_cell.length_b   1.000
_cell.length_c   1.000
_cell.angle_alpha   90.00
_cell.angle_beta   90.00
_cell.angle_gamma   90.00
#
_symmetry.space_group_name_H-M   'P 1'
#
loop_
_entity.id
_entity.type
_entity.pdbx_description
1 polymer ?
#
loop_
_entity_poly.entity_id
_entity_poly.type
_entity_poly.pdbx_seq_one_letter_code
_entity_poly.pdbx_strand_id
1 'polypeptide(L)'
;MDLYFRDGMHKKLFEDIKRTVDLNTENKGLFAAVYLVCCSKEFDMMGRFIDIGNQKIYFEDLIDSFDFEEFDREDQEILKLAAALYNGYSCDVHQCFKEIKGDSLKAAVEALTFRYGLQE
;
A
#
# COMPACT_ATOMS: atom_id res chain seq x y z
N MET A 1 2.03 15.32 11.07
CA MET A 1 1.34 15.38 9.76
C MET A 1 0.12 14.50 9.87
N ASP A 2 -1.08 15.04 9.63
CA ASP A 2 -2.30 14.24 9.62
C ASP A 2 -2.40 13.55 8.25
N LEU A 3 -2.38 12.22 8.25
CA LEU A 3 -2.52 11.44 7.01
C LEU A 3 -3.93 11.60 6.47
N TYR A 4 -4.04 11.80 5.16
CA TYR A 4 -5.30 11.60 4.46
C TYR A 4 -5.73 10.12 4.55
N PHE A 5 -7.02 9.84 4.63
CA PHE A 5 -7.55 8.49 4.47
C PHE A 5 -8.76 8.55 3.55
N ARG A 6 -8.82 7.64 2.57
CA ARG A 6 -9.93 7.55 1.60
C ARG A 6 -11.29 7.50 2.31
N ASP A 7 -11.39 6.65 3.32
CA ASP A 7 -12.61 6.40 4.07
C ASP A 7 -12.26 5.89 5.50
N GLY A 8 -13.29 5.65 6.30
CA GLY A 8 -13.13 5.15 7.66
C GLY A 8 -12.56 3.72 7.75
N MET A 9 -12.74 2.90 6.70
CA MET A 9 -12.24 1.53 6.67
C MET A 9 -10.74 1.50 6.39
N HIS A 10 -10.27 2.27 5.41
CA HIS A 10 -8.84 2.47 5.15
C HIS A 10 -8.12 2.93 6.43
N LYS A 11 -8.66 3.95 7.13
CA LYS A 11 -8.09 4.41 8.40
C LYS A 11 -8.05 3.30 9.45
N LYS A 12 -9.13 2.54 9.60
CA LYS A 12 -9.22 1.47 10.59
C LYS A 12 -8.18 0.38 10.31
N LEU A 13 -8.11 -0.14 9.08
CA LEU A 13 -7.18 -1.19 8.68
C LEU A 13 -5.73 -0.75 8.90
N PHE A 14 -5.40 0.48 8.51
CA PHE A 14 -4.06 1.03 8.72
C PHE A 14 -3.68 1.12 10.20
N GLU A 15 -4.55 1.67 11.05
CA GLU A 15 -4.28 1.79 12.48
C GLU A 15 -4.20 0.43 13.18
N ASP A 16 -5.02 -0.54 12.77
CA ASP A 16 -4.98 -1.90 13.30
C ASP A 16 -3.65 -2.59 12.97
N ILE A 17 -3.19 -2.51 11.72
CA ILE A 17 -1.87 -3.05 11.33
C ILE A 17 -0.76 -2.31 12.05
N LYS A 18 -0.78 -0.97 12.03
CA LYS A 18 0.24 -0.13 12.65
C LYS A 18 0.49 -0.49 14.11
N ARG A 19 -0.58 -0.77 14.87
CA ARG A 19 -0.49 -1.25 16.26
C ARG A 19 0.05 -2.68 16.34
N THR A 20 -0.38 -3.56 15.46
CA THR A 20 -0.03 -4.99 15.51
C THR A 20 1.43 -5.25 15.15
N VAL A 21 1.98 -4.51 14.18
CA VAL A 21 3.38 -4.66 13.73
C VAL A 21 4.34 -3.65 14.36
N ASP A 22 3.88 -2.79 15.28
CA ASP A 22 4.64 -1.63 15.79
C ASP A 22 5.28 -0.81 14.66
N LEU A 23 4.45 -0.49 13.66
CA LEU A 23 4.90 0.22 12.46
C LEU A 23 5.21 1.67 12.81
N ASN A 24 6.50 1.99 12.82
CA ASN A 24 6.98 3.35 13.02
C ASN A 24 7.30 4.04 11.68
N THR A 25 7.60 5.33 11.74
CA THR A 25 7.91 6.15 10.56
C THR A 25 9.38 6.05 10.11
N GLU A 26 10.20 5.23 10.77
CA GLU A 26 11.62 5.06 10.42
C GLU A 26 11.76 4.28 9.12
N ASN A 27 11.00 3.19 8.97
CA ASN A 27 10.90 2.47 7.71
C ASN A 27 9.84 3.11 6.80
N LYS A 28 10.24 4.21 6.15
CA LYS A 28 9.33 4.96 5.26
C LYS A 28 8.72 4.13 4.13
N GLY A 29 9.45 3.12 3.65
CA GLY A 29 9.00 2.25 2.56
C GLY A 29 7.88 1.32 3.03
N LEU A 30 8.12 0.63 4.15
CA LEU A 30 7.11 -0.23 4.76
C LEU A 30 5.88 0.57 5.16
N PHE A 31 6.06 1.74 5.79
CA PHE A 31 4.95 2.59 6.20
C PHE A 31 4.08 3.03 5.02
N ALA A 32 4.70 3.56 3.97
CA ALA A 32 3.99 4.00 2.77
C ALA A 32 3.27 2.84 2.07
N ALA A 33 3.91 1.68 2.00
CA ALA A 33 3.34 0.49 1.38
C ALA A 33 2.15 -0.06 2.17
N VAL A 34 2.27 -0.23 3.50
CA VAL A 34 1.17 -0.66 4.36
C VAL A 34 0.00 0.32 4.27
N TYR A 35 0.28 1.62 4.34
CA TYR A 35 -0.73 2.66 4.19
C TYR A 35 -1.49 2.51 2.86
N LEU A 36 -0.77 2.40 1.74
CA LEU A 36 -1.39 2.29 0.43
C LEU A 36 -2.17 0.97 0.24
N VAL A 37 -1.63 -0.13 0.76
CA VAL A 37 -2.27 -1.46 0.76
C VAL A 37 -3.60 -1.46 1.51
N CYS A 38 -3.68 -0.76 2.64
CA CYS A 38 -4.94 -0.62 3.38
C CYS A 38 -6.02 0.17 2.62
N CYS A 39 -5.66 0.84 1.52
CA CYS A 39 -6.63 1.47 0.63
C CYS A 39 -7.23 0.47 -0.38
N SER A 40 -6.64 -0.71 -0.56
CA SER A 40 -7.16 -1.74 -1.46
C SER A 40 -8.45 -2.36 -0.93
N LYS A 41 -9.39 -2.71 -1.83
CA LYS A 41 -10.59 -3.48 -1.46
C LYS A 41 -10.26 -4.94 -1.18
N GLU A 42 -9.17 -5.43 -1.77
CA GLU A 42 -8.70 -6.82 -1.67
C GLU A 42 -7.76 -7.04 -0.48
N PHE A 43 -7.79 -6.13 0.51
CA PHE A 43 -6.92 -6.16 1.68
C PHE A 43 -6.99 -7.49 2.45
N ASP A 44 -8.17 -8.10 2.57
CA ASP A 44 -8.35 -9.35 3.31
C ASP A 44 -7.53 -10.50 2.71
N MET A 45 -7.35 -10.53 1.38
CA MET A 45 -6.50 -11.51 0.71
C MET A 45 -5.01 -11.22 0.94
N MET A 46 -4.64 -9.94 1.01
CA MET A 46 -3.27 -9.51 1.27
C MET A 46 -2.76 -9.83 2.67
N GLY A 47 -3.63 -9.94 3.67
CA GLY A 47 -3.23 -10.23 5.04
C GLY A 47 -2.34 -11.48 5.17
N ARG A 48 -2.44 -12.43 4.23
CA ARG A 48 -1.61 -13.66 4.16
C ARG A 48 -0.17 -13.41 3.73
N PHE A 49 0.08 -12.29 3.07
CA PHE A 49 1.39 -11.89 2.53
C PHE A 49 2.08 -10.86 3.42
N ILE A 50 1.48 -10.51 4.56
CA ILE A 50 2.07 -9.62 5.57
C ILE A 50 2.58 -10.48 6.73
N ASP A 51 3.90 -10.58 6.84
CA ASP A 51 4.56 -11.18 8.00
C ASP A 51 4.75 -10.13 9.07
N ILE A 52 3.79 -10.15 9.99
CA ILE A 52 3.70 -9.25 11.12
C ILE A 52 4.92 -9.37 12.04
N GLY A 53 5.39 -10.60 12.29
CA GLY A 53 6.48 -10.87 13.23
C GLY A 53 7.83 -10.35 12.73
N ASN A 54 8.02 -10.32 11.42
CA ASN A 54 9.26 -9.85 10.79
C ASN A 54 9.13 -8.47 10.12
N GLN A 55 7.98 -7.79 10.24
CA GLN A 55 7.70 -6.52 9.56
C GLN A 55 7.97 -6.59 8.05
N LYS A 56 7.56 -7.68 7.40
CA LYS A 56 7.80 -7.93 5.97
C LYS A 56 6.49 -8.07 5.20
N ILE A 57 6.51 -7.63 3.95
CA ILE A 57 5.42 -7.85 3.01
C ILE A 57 5.97 -8.55 1.77
N TYR A 58 5.36 -9.68 1.41
CA TYR A 58 5.74 -10.48 0.26
C TYR A 58 4.91 -10.08 -0.96
N PHE A 59 5.15 -8.86 -1.46
CA PHE A 59 4.42 -8.33 -2.62
C PHE A 59 4.65 -9.13 -3.90
N GLU A 60 5.87 -9.62 -4.12
CA GLU A 60 6.20 -10.42 -5.31
C GLU A 60 5.39 -11.72 -5.33
N ASP A 61 5.34 -12.44 -4.20
CA ASP A 61 4.53 -13.65 -4.08
C ASP A 61 3.02 -13.39 -4.30
N LEU A 62 2.53 -12.22 -3.89
CA LEU A 62 1.16 -11.80 -4.13
C LEU A 62 0.91 -11.47 -5.60
N ILE A 63 1.77 -10.66 -6.22
CA ILE A 63 1.62 -10.19 -7.61
C ILE A 63 1.77 -11.34 -8.60
N ASP A 64 2.63 -12.32 -8.29
CA ASP A 64 2.83 -13.52 -9.11
C ASP A 64 1.77 -14.60 -8.85
N SER A 65 0.85 -14.40 -7.91
CA SER A 65 -0.21 -15.36 -7.59
C SER A 65 -1.32 -15.35 -8.64
N PHE A 66 -1.97 -16.50 -8.82
CA PHE A 66 -3.12 -16.62 -9.74
C PHE A 66 -4.29 -15.72 -9.34
N ASP A 67 -4.45 -15.45 -8.04
CA ASP A 67 -5.54 -14.64 -7.52
C ASP A 67 -5.39 -13.15 -7.92
N PHE A 68 -4.16 -12.69 -8.18
CA PHE A 68 -3.89 -11.28 -8.52
C PHE A 68 -4.56 -10.84 -9.82
N GLU A 69 -4.66 -11.72 -10.81
CA GLU A 69 -5.32 -11.41 -12.08
C GLU A 69 -6.83 -11.22 -11.93
N GLU A 70 -7.42 -11.77 -10.86
CA GLU A 70 -8.85 -11.63 -10.56
C GLU A 70 -9.21 -10.28 -9.92
N PHE A 71 -8.20 -9.57 -9.39
CA PHE A 71 -8.42 -8.29 -8.71
C PHE A 71 -8.85 -7.23 -9.71
N ASP A 72 -9.60 -6.23 -9.25
CA ASP A 72 -9.91 -5.10 -10.12
C ASP A 72 -8.63 -4.34 -10.54
N ARG A 73 -8.68 -3.70 -11.71
CA ARG A 73 -7.52 -3.01 -12.30
C ARG A 73 -6.94 -1.94 -11.37
N GLU A 74 -7.78 -1.24 -10.62
CA GLU A 74 -7.32 -0.21 -9.69
C GLU A 74 -6.56 -0.86 -8.52
N ASP A 75 -7.10 -1.93 -7.94
CA ASP A 75 -6.44 -2.69 -6.88
C ASP A 75 -5.11 -3.29 -7.34
N GLN A 76 -5.03 -3.91 -8.52
CA GLN A 76 -3.77 -4.42 -9.06
C GLN A 76 -2.68 -3.34 -9.13
N GLU A 77 -3.04 -2.13 -9.57
CA GLU A 77 -2.09 -1.03 -9.68
C GLU A 77 -1.73 -0.40 -8.33
N ILE A 78 -2.66 -0.37 -7.36
CA ILE A 78 -2.36 -0.01 -5.96
C ILE A 78 -1.28 -0.93 -5.40
N LEU A 79 -1.38 -2.24 -5.66
CA LEU A 79 -0.43 -3.23 -5.16
C LEU A 79 0.95 -3.11 -5.80
N LYS A 80 1.00 -2.95 -7.12
CA LYS A 80 2.27 -2.72 -7.84
C LYS A 80 2.96 -1.45 -7.34
N LEU A 81 2.21 -0.37 -7.12
CA LEU A 81 2.75 0.87 -6.59
C LEU A 81 3.23 0.71 -5.14
N ALA A 82 2.49 -0.01 -4.29
CA ALA A 82 2.90 -0.30 -2.92
C ALA A 82 4.18 -1.13 -2.87
N ALA A 83 4.30 -2.14 -3.74
CA ALA A 83 5.53 -2.92 -3.91
C ALA A 83 6.70 -2.02 -4.32
N ALA A 84 6.51 -1.15 -5.30
CA ALA A 84 7.53 -0.19 -5.74
C ALA A 84 8.00 0.73 -4.61
N LEU A 85 7.09 1.19 -3.73
CA LEU A 85 7.43 2.04 -2.58
C LEU A 85 8.20 1.27 -1.49
N TYR A 86 7.90 -0.01 -1.32
CA TYR A 86 8.49 -0.87 -0.30
C TYR A 86 9.90 -1.35 -0.70
N ASN A 87 9.99 -2.13 -1.78
CA ASN A 87 11.19 -2.88 -2.16
C ASN A 87 11.74 -2.49 -3.55
N GLY A 88 11.17 -1.48 -4.21
CA GLY A 88 11.62 -1.05 -5.53
C GLY A 88 11.17 -1.95 -6.67
N TYR A 89 10.11 -2.74 -6.46
CA TYR A 89 9.45 -3.50 -7.53
C TYR A 89 9.19 -2.62 -8.77
N SER A 90 9.48 -3.15 -9.95
CA SER A 90 9.34 -2.41 -11.20
C SER A 90 7.86 -2.32 -11.59
N CYS A 91 7.28 -1.12 -11.54
CA CYS A 91 5.93 -0.85 -12.03
C CYS A 91 5.92 0.27 -13.07
N ASP A 92 4.96 0.24 -13.99
CA ASP A 92 4.67 1.36 -14.87
C ASP A 92 3.86 2.42 -14.09
N VAL A 93 4.55 3.42 -13.56
CA VAL A 93 3.94 4.51 -12.78
C VAL A 93 2.89 5.26 -13.59
N HIS A 94 3.07 5.43 -14.91
CA HIS A 94 2.07 6.08 -15.74
C HIS A 94 0.77 5.26 -15.76
N GLN A 95 0.88 3.94 -15.91
CA GLN A 95 -0.25 3.04 -15.85
C GLN A 95 -0.91 3.04 -14.46
N CYS A 96 -0.13 3.07 -13.37
CA CYS A 96 -0.70 3.14 -12.02
C CYS A 96 -1.58 4.38 -11.84
N PHE A 97 -1.08 5.56 -12.22
CA PHE A 97 -1.82 6.82 -12.11
C PHE A 97 -2.99 6.96 -13.09
N LYS A 98 -3.03 6.14 -14.14
CA LYS A 98 -4.15 6.08 -15.07
C LYS A 98 -5.33 5.26 -14.51
N GLU A 99 -5.04 4.18 -13.79
CA GLU A 99 -6.08 3.30 -13.23
C GLU A 99 -6.54 3.71 -11.84
N ILE A 100 -5.63 4.16 -10.97
CA ILE A 100 -5.95 4.60 -9.60
C ILE A 100 -6.70 5.95 -9.67
N LYS A 101 -7.93 6.00 -9.14
CA LYS A 101 -8.85 7.14 -9.34
C LYS A 101 -9.40 7.68 -8.03
N GLY A 102 -9.97 8.89 -8.13
CA GLY A 102 -10.72 9.51 -7.05
C GLY A 102 -9.94 9.64 -5.75
N ASP A 103 -10.51 9.12 -4.67
CA ASP A 103 -9.91 9.19 -3.34
C ASP A 103 -8.77 8.17 -3.14
N SER A 104 -8.75 7.06 -3.88
CA SER A 104 -7.60 6.13 -3.91
C SER A 104 -6.37 6.82 -4.48
N LEU A 105 -6.54 7.70 -5.48
CA LEU A 105 -5.45 8.48 -6.05
C LEU A 105 -4.85 9.46 -5.03
N LYS A 106 -5.69 10.10 -4.21
CA LYS A 106 -5.21 10.98 -3.13
C LYS A 106 -4.38 10.18 -2.12
N ALA A 107 -4.81 8.98 -1.76
CA ALA A 107 -4.03 8.08 -0.91
C ALA A 107 -2.70 7.68 -1.58
N ALA A 108 -2.67 7.35 -2.87
CA ALA A 108 -1.43 7.04 -3.58
C ALA A 108 -0.42 8.21 -3.54
N VAL A 109 -0.90 9.45 -3.72
CA VAL A 109 -0.05 10.65 -3.60
C VAL A 109 0.43 10.88 -2.17
N GLU A 110 -0.42 10.63 -1.17
CA GLU A 110 -0.05 10.70 0.25
C GLU A 110 1.07 9.69 0.58
N ALA A 111 0.96 8.46 0.08
CA ALA A 111 1.97 7.41 0.26
C ALA A 111 3.33 7.80 -0.36
N LEU A 112 3.31 8.36 -1.58
CA LEU A 112 4.50 8.88 -2.26
C LEU A 112 5.13 10.04 -1.49
N THR A 113 4.31 10.97 -1.00
CA THR A 113 4.76 12.11 -0.19
C THR A 113 5.38 11.63 1.11
N PHE A 114 4.83 10.61 1.74
CA PHE A 114 5.43 10.03 2.93
C PHE A 114 6.80 9.39 2.64
N ARG A 115 6.91 8.63 1.54
CA ARG A 115 8.14 7.93 1.17
C ARG A 115 9.25 8.86 0.72
N TYR A 116 8.94 9.82 -0.15
CA TYR A 116 9.94 10.64 -0.87
C TYR A 116 9.82 12.14 -0.62
N GLY A 117 8.72 12.59 -0.02
CA GLY A 117 8.54 14.01 0.29
C GLY A 117 9.57 14.51 1.30
N LEU A 118 9.97 15.76 1.13
CA LEU A 118 10.74 16.48 2.13
C LEU A 118 9.82 16.69 3.34
N GLN A 119 10.15 16.01 4.45
CA GLN A 119 9.51 16.27 5.73
C GLN A 119 10.27 17.45 6.35
N GLU A 120 9.67 18.64 6.29
CA GLU A 120 10.09 19.81 7.09
C GLU A 120 9.78 19.62 8.58
#